data_AF-D5E7C5-F1
#
_entry.id   AF-D5E7C5-F1
#
_cell.length_a   1.000
_cell.length_b   1.000
_cell.length_c   1.000
_cell.angle_alpha   90.00
_cell.angle_beta   90.00
_cell.angle_gamma   90.00
#
_symmetry.space_group_name_H-M   'P 1'
#
loop_
_entity.id
_entity.type
_entity.pdbx_description
1 polymer ?
#
loop_
_entity_poly.entity_id
_entity_poly.type
_entity_poly.pdbx_seq_one_letter_code
_entity_poly.pdbx_strand_id
1 'polypeptide(L)'
;MVKKLTIEDLKLSKEKMEDEMGAEIEGLYDLVIPPGTPSYLVYDLVEEFDLEPLERKIGVNIVECDEREVIVLRGELEAVQAAEQYLYDELKAYVGSE
;
A
#
# COMPACT_ATOMS: atom_id res chain seq x y z
N MET A 1 -5.93 36.70 -24.40
CA MET A 1 -6.07 37.44 -23.13
C MET A 1 -5.47 36.58 -22.03
N VAL A 2 -4.47 37.08 -21.31
CA VAL A 2 -3.84 36.33 -20.21
C VAL A 2 -4.80 36.37 -19.03
N LYS A 3 -5.35 35.22 -18.62
CA LYS A 3 -6.21 35.15 -17.43
C LYS A 3 -5.34 35.47 -16.21
N LYS A 4 -5.74 36.46 -15.41
CA LYS A 4 -5.14 36.69 -14.09
C LYS A 4 -5.63 35.58 -13.18
N LEU A 5 -4.70 34.79 -12.64
CA LEU A 5 -5.00 33.75 -11.67
C LEU A 5 -5.59 34.41 -10.42
N THR A 6 -6.81 34.05 -10.06
CA THR A 6 -7.49 34.55 -8.87
C THR A 6 -7.38 33.55 -7.72
N ILE A 7 -7.63 34.01 -6.50
CA ILE A 7 -7.66 33.14 -5.30
C ILE A 7 -8.76 32.07 -5.44
N GLU A 8 -9.84 32.39 -6.14
CA GLU A 8 -10.94 31.48 -6.43
C GLU A 8 -10.54 30.39 -7.42
N ASP A 9 -9.70 30.72 -8.42
CA ASP A 9 -9.12 29.72 -9.34
C ASP A 9 -8.19 28.73 -8.61
N LEU A 10 -7.41 29.20 -7.63
CA LEU A 10 -6.53 28.35 -6.82
C LEU A 10 -7.32 27.41 -5.91
N LYS A 11 -8.40 27.88 -5.29
CA LYS A 11 -9.28 27.04 -4.47
C LYS A 11 -9.97 25.96 -5.29
N LEU A 12 -10.52 26.33 -6.45
CA LEU A 12 -11.14 25.40 -7.37
C LEU A 12 -10.14 24.34 -7.88
N SER A 13 -8.87 24.70 -8.04
CA SER A 13 -7.83 23.72 -8.40
C SER A 13 -7.50 22.75 -7.26
N LYS A 14 -7.51 23.22 -6.00
CA LYS A 14 -7.32 22.39 -4.81
C LYS A 14 -8.49 21.44 -4.58
N GLU A 15 -9.72 21.95 -4.68
CA GLU A 15 -10.95 21.15 -4.59
C GLU A 15 -11.04 20.11 -5.71
N LYS A 16 -10.66 20.47 -6.95
CA LYS A 16 -10.58 19.49 -8.06
C LYS A 16 -9.47 18.46 -7.88
N MET A 17 -8.32 18.85 -7.33
CA MET A 17 -7.28 17.88 -6.95
C MET A 17 -7.77 16.96 -5.83
N GLU A 18 -8.57 17.47 -4.88
CA GLU A 18 -9.16 16.70 -3.78
C GLU A 18 -10.29 15.75 -4.28
N ASP A 19 -11.07 16.13 -5.28
CA ASP A 19 -12.09 15.31 -5.94
C ASP A 19 -11.50 14.27 -6.92
N GLU A 20 -10.46 14.62 -7.70
CA GLU A 20 -9.79 13.69 -8.64
C GLU A 20 -8.79 12.75 -7.95
N MET A 21 -8.22 13.14 -6.80
CA MET A 21 -7.38 12.27 -5.97
C MET A 21 -8.11 11.63 -4.79
N GLY A 22 -9.44 11.73 -4.69
CA GLY A 22 -10.24 11.08 -3.65
C GLY A 22 -9.68 11.34 -2.26
N ALA A 23 -9.99 12.50 -1.68
CA ALA A 23 -9.56 12.97 -0.38
C ALA A 23 -9.77 11.96 0.79
N GLU A 24 -8.90 10.94 0.89
CA GLU A 24 -8.51 10.14 2.06
C GLU A 24 -7.19 9.41 1.74
N ILE A 25 -6.06 10.12 1.60
CA ILE A 25 -4.75 9.48 1.77
C ILE A 25 -3.79 10.39 2.54
N GLU A 26 -4.20 10.81 3.73
CA GLU A 26 -3.25 11.18 4.78
C GLU A 26 -3.48 10.24 5.96
N GLY A 27 -2.57 9.29 6.15
CA GLY A 27 -2.57 8.40 7.31
C GLY A 27 -2.69 6.93 6.95
N LEU A 28 -1.53 6.30 6.76
CA LEU A 28 -1.29 4.86 6.73
C LEU A 28 -1.78 4.09 5.48
N TYR A 29 -0.88 3.25 4.96
CA TYR A 29 -1.05 2.41 3.79
C TYR A 29 -0.91 0.95 4.19
N ASP A 30 -1.60 0.06 3.48
CA ASP A 30 -1.57 -1.38 3.75
C ASP A 30 -0.73 -2.09 2.67
N LEU A 31 0.33 -2.78 3.10
CA LEU A 31 1.04 -3.76 2.28
C LEU A 31 0.35 -5.11 2.40
N VAL A 32 -0.29 -5.58 1.33
CA VAL A 32 -0.95 -6.89 1.31
C VAL A 32 0.10 -7.99 1.18
N ILE A 33 0.13 -8.93 2.13
CA ILE A 33 1.07 -10.05 2.09
C ILE A 33 0.53 -11.16 1.18
N PRO A 34 1.24 -11.52 0.10
CA PRO A 34 0.79 -12.59 -0.79
C PRO A 34 0.69 -13.94 -0.06
N PRO A 35 -0.30 -14.76 -0.41
CA PRO A 35 -0.38 -16.12 0.12
C PRO A 35 0.85 -16.93 -0.30
N GLY A 36 1.44 -17.66 0.65
CA GLY A 36 2.68 -18.42 0.42
C GLY A 36 3.97 -17.67 0.73
N THR A 37 3.89 -16.40 1.14
CA THR A 37 5.05 -15.67 1.69
C THR A 37 5.60 -16.42 2.91
N PRO A 38 6.90 -16.77 2.95
CA PRO A 38 7.52 -17.41 4.11
C PRO A 38 7.32 -16.59 5.38
N SER A 39 6.98 -17.26 6.49
CA SER A 39 6.62 -16.57 7.73
C SER A 39 7.74 -15.71 8.30
N TYR A 40 9.01 -16.11 8.12
CA TYR A 40 10.16 -15.34 8.62
C TYR A 40 10.25 -13.96 7.97
N LEU A 41 9.99 -13.84 6.66
CA LEU A 41 9.97 -12.55 5.97
C LEU A 41 8.88 -11.63 6.51
N VAL A 42 7.74 -12.18 6.93
CA VAL A 42 6.67 -11.38 7.53
C VAL A 42 7.09 -10.82 8.90
N TYR A 43 7.84 -11.59 9.70
CA TYR A 43 8.41 -11.09 10.96
C TYR A 43 9.46 -10.01 10.70
N ASP A 44 10.39 -10.24 9.76
CA ASP A 44 11.44 -9.27 9.41
C ASP A 44 10.80 -7.93 8.97
N LEU A 45 9.75 -7.98 8.16
CA LEU A 45 9.04 -6.77 7.71
C LEU A 45 8.41 -5.97 8.86
N VAL A 46 7.84 -6.65 9.87
CA VAL A 46 7.24 -5.99 11.04
C VAL A 46 8.33 -5.38 11.92
N GLU A 47 9.43 -6.10 12.14
CA GLU A 47 10.52 -5.65 13.02
C GLU A 47 11.38 -4.54 12.39
N GLU A 48 11.68 -4.62 11.09
CA GLU A 48 12.59 -3.67 10.42
C GLU A 48 11.91 -2.37 9.96
N PHE A 49 10.61 -2.43 9.61
CA PHE A 49 9.90 -1.29 9.01
C PHE A 49 8.82 -0.68 9.92
N ASP A 50 8.71 -1.13 11.18
CA ASP A 50 7.74 -0.64 12.17
C ASP A 50 6.29 -0.67 11.66
N LEU A 51 5.93 -1.72 10.91
CA LEU A 51 4.60 -1.88 10.32
C LEU A 51 3.66 -2.63 11.26
N GLU A 52 2.41 -2.18 11.36
CA GLU A 52 1.38 -2.81 12.16
C GLU A 52 0.73 -3.99 11.41
N PRO A 53 0.82 -5.24 11.90
CA PRO A 53 0.15 -6.37 11.27
C PRO A 53 -1.36 -6.35 11.55
N LEU A 54 -2.17 -6.41 10.50
CA LEU A 54 -3.62 -6.41 10.53
C LEU A 54 -4.20 -7.51 9.65
N GLU A 55 -5.45 -7.91 9.91
CA GLU A 55 -6.21 -8.81 9.05
C GLU A 55 -7.26 -8.02 8.27
N ARG A 56 -7.32 -8.23 6.96
CA ARG A 56 -8.38 -7.65 6.10
C ARG A 56 -9.06 -8.71 5.27
N LYS A 57 -10.36 -8.54 5.08
CA LYS A 57 -11.14 -9.32 4.11
C LYS A 57 -10.99 -8.67 2.74
N ILE A 58 -10.30 -9.36 1.85
CA ILE A 58 -10.04 -8.90 0.48
C ILE A 58 -10.49 -10.00 -0.49
N GLY A 59 -11.13 -9.60 -1.58
CA GLY A 59 -11.44 -10.49 -2.69
C GLY A 59 -10.15 -10.91 -3.40
N VAL A 60 -9.79 -12.20 -3.33
CA VAL A 60 -8.57 -12.72 -3.95
C VAL A 60 -8.95 -13.51 -5.20
N ASN A 61 -8.72 -12.93 -6.39
CA ASN A 61 -9.08 -13.52 -7.69
C ASN A 61 -8.24 -14.76 -8.10
N ILE A 62 -7.52 -15.40 -7.18
CA ILE A 62 -6.59 -16.51 -7.46
C ILE A 62 -7.33 -17.86 -7.48
N VAL A 63 -8.45 -17.98 -6.77
CA VAL A 63 -9.30 -19.17 -6.70
C VAL A 63 -10.76 -18.67 -6.72
N GLU A 64 -11.70 -19.41 -7.31
CA GLU A 64 -13.15 -19.14 -7.20
C GLU A 64 -13.62 -19.20 -5.73
N CYS A 65 -13.33 -18.16 -4.97
CA CYS A 65 -13.73 -17.92 -3.59
C CYS A 65 -13.98 -16.42 -3.47
N ASP A 66 -15.21 -16.06 -3.13
CA ASP A 66 -15.69 -14.68 -3.13
C ASP A 66 -14.82 -13.72 -2.30
N GLU A 67 -14.34 -14.12 -1.11
CA GLU A 67 -13.54 -13.27 -0.21
C GLU A 67 -12.63 -14.13 0.71
N ARG A 68 -11.42 -13.65 1.05
CA ARG A 68 -10.53 -14.30 2.03
C ARG A 68 -9.96 -13.30 3.03
N GLU A 69 -9.69 -13.79 4.23
CA GLU A 69 -8.91 -13.06 5.24
C GLU A 69 -7.43 -13.14 4.86
N VAL A 70 -6.82 -11.98 4.65
CA VAL A 70 -5.41 -11.82 4.31
C VAL A 70 -4.72 -10.93 5.33
N ILE A 71 -3.43 -11.20 5.54
CA ILE A 71 -2.57 -10.38 6.40
C ILE A 71 -2.15 -9.16 5.60
N VAL A 72 -2.24 -7.99 6.21
CA VAL A 72 -1.72 -6.74 5.68
C VAL A 72 -0.81 -6.08 6.72
N LEU A 73 0.23 -5.39 6.28
CA LEU A 73 1.12 -4.62 7.13
C LEU A 73 0.86 -3.13 6.90
N ARG A 74 0.41 -2.42 7.94
CA ARG A 74 0.03 -1.01 7.87
C ARG A 74 1.14 -0.09 8.33
N GLY A 75 1.43 0.98 7.58
CA GLY A 75 2.40 1.99 8.00
C GLY A 75 2.40 3.24 7.13
N GLU A 76 3.33 4.16 7.37
CA GLU A 76 3.52 5.34 6.51
C GLU A 76 3.94 4.94 5.09
N LEU A 77 3.65 5.79 4.10
CA LEU A 77 3.90 5.49 2.69
C LEU A 77 5.35 5.07 2.43
N GLU A 78 6.30 5.83 2.98
CA GLU A 78 7.73 5.58 2.78
C GLU A 78 8.16 4.24 3.36
N ALA A 79 7.68 3.90 4.56
CA ALA A 79 7.95 2.61 5.20
C ALA A 79 7.33 1.45 4.41
N VAL A 80 6.09 1.61 3.98
CA VAL A 80 5.35 0.60 3.20
C VAL A 80 6.01 0.35 1.84
N GLN A 81 6.45 1.39 1.15
CA GLN A 81 7.16 1.25 -0.13
C GLN A 81 8.54 0.60 0.03
N ALA A 82 9.27 0.94 1.10
CA ALA A 82 10.56 0.30 1.38
C ALA A 82 10.38 -1.20 1.71
N ALA A 83 9.35 -1.52 2.52
CA ALA A 83 8.95 -2.88 2.85
C ALA A 83 8.50 -3.68 1.62
N GLU A 84 7.72 -3.08 0.71
CA GLU A 84 7.30 -3.71 -0.55
C GLU A 84 8.50 -4.11 -1.40
N GLN A 85 9.47 -3.20 -1.55
CA GLN A 85 10.68 -3.46 -2.33
C GLN A 85 11.52 -4.58 -1.71
N TYR A 86 11.72 -4.54 -0.39
CA TYR A 86 12.42 -5.60 0.35
C TYR A 86 11.73 -6.96 0.18
N LEU A 87 10.41 -7.01 0.39
CA LEU A 87 9.61 -8.24 0.22
C LEU A 87 9.76 -8.80 -1.19
N TYR A 88 9.70 -7.95 -2.22
CA TYR A 88 9.84 -8.38 -3.61
C TYR A 88 11.22 -8.98 -3.89
N ASP A 89 12.29 -8.34 -3.42
CA ASP A 89 13.66 -8.78 -3.66
C ASP A 89 13.95 -10.11 -2.92
N GLU A 90 13.50 -10.25 -1.67
CA GLU A 90 13.64 -11.49 -0.90
C GLU A 90 12.82 -12.64 -1.51
N LEU A 91 11.58 -12.39 -1.92
CA LEU A 91 10.77 -13.40 -2.62
C LEU A 91 11.40 -13.82 -3.95
N LYS A 92 11.99 -12.88 -4.68
CA LYS A 92 12.68 -13.17 -5.94
C LYS A 92 13.95 -13.99 -5.70
N ALA A 93 14.71 -13.69 -4.66
CA ALA A 93 15.86 -14.49 -4.25
C ALA A 93 15.44 -15.90 -3.82
N TYR A 94 14.35 -16.01 -3.06
CA TYR A 94 13.77 -17.28 -2.62
C TYR A 94 13.35 -18.16 -3.81
N VAL A 95 12.60 -17.63 -4.77
CA VAL A 95 12.20 -18.36 -5.99
C VAL A 95 13.42 -18.70 -6.87
N GLY A 96 14.44 -17.85 -6.91
CA GLY A 96 15.67 -18.09 -7.67
C GLY A 96 16.68 -19.04 -7.00
N SER A 97 16.40 -19.50 -5.78
CA SER A 97 17.28 -20.39 -5.01
C SER A 97 17.02 -21.88 -5.24
N GLU A 98 16.14 -22.23 -6.20
CA GLU A 98 15.91 -23.59 -6.70
C GLU A 98 16.91 -24.05 -7.77
#